data_AF-X1DB42-F1
#
_entry.id   AF-X1DB42-F1
#
_cell.length_a   1.000
_cell.length_b   1.000
_cell.length_c   1.000
_cell.angle_alpha   90.00
_cell.angle_beta   90.00
_cell.angle_gamma   90.00
#
_symmetry.space_group_name_H-M   'P 1'
#
loop_
_entity.id
_entity.type
_entity.pdbx_description
1 polymer ?
#
loop_
_entity_poly.entity_id
_entity_poly.type
_entity_poly.pdbx_seq_one_letter_code
_entity_poly.pdbx_strand_id
1 'polypeptide(L)'
;GTLVSFSPAIEQVKKTTFALQENGFYEINTYELIKRRIQVKKNATHPEVRMIGHTGYMTFARKINDVRNPHREKKPKQNEFVELNGMPLRGGDV
;
A
#
# COMPACT_ATOMS: atom_id res chain seq x y z
N GLY A 1 -12.74 -2.05 4.18
CA GLY A 1 -11.86 -3.18 4.55
C GLY A 1 -10.79 -3.38 3.49
N THR A 2 -9.64 -3.96 3.84
CA THR A 2 -8.53 -4.21 2.90
C THR A 2 -8.40 -5.70 2.64
N LEU A 3 -8.20 -6.08 1.39
CA LEU A 3 -7.87 -7.43 0.95
C LEU A 3 -6.45 -7.42 0.40
N VAL A 4 -5.67 -8.44 0.76
CA VAL A 4 -4.34 -8.69 0.21
C VAL A 4 -4.28 -10.13 -0.25
N SER A 5 -3.87 -10.36 -1.49
CA SER A 5 -3.68 -11.68 -2.07
C SER A 5 -2.20 -11.88 -2.43
N PHE A 6 -1.62 -13.00 -2.01
CA PHE A 6 -0.31 -13.43 -2.48
C PHE A 6 -0.49 -14.53 -3.54
N SER A 7 0.18 -14.39 -4.68
CA SER A 7 0.08 -15.32 -5.80
C SER A 7 1.47 -15.71 -6.33
N PRO A 8 1.83 -17.00 -6.41
CA PRO A 8 3.10 -17.45 -6.97
C PRO A 8 3.14 -17.42 -8.52
N ALA A 9 2.01 -17.20 -9.20
CA ALA A 9 1.93 -17.14 -10.65
C ALA A 9 1.19 -15.90 -11.16
N ILE A 10 1.70 -15.28 -12.22
CA ILE A 10 1.12 -14.06 -12.81
C ILE A 10 -0.32 -14.27 -13.34
N GLU A 11 -0.66 -15.48 -13.79
CA GLU A 11 -2.03 -15.79 -14.21
C GLU A 11 -3.03 -15.76 -13.04
N GLN A 12 -2.59 -16.08 -11.82
CA GLN A 12 -3.43 -15.97 -10.63
C GLN A 12 -3.64 -14.50 -10.23
N VAL A 13 -2.62 -13.65 -10.39
CA VAL A 13 -2.72 -12.19 -10.22
C VAL A 13 -3.76 -11.61 -11.17
N LYS A 14 -3.70 -12.00 -12.45
CA LYS A 14 -4.62 -11.54 -13.47
C LYS A 14 -6.06 -11.86 -13.08
N LYS A 15 -6.34 -13.13 -12.75
CA LYS A 15 -7.67 -13.57 -12.30
C LYS A 15 -8.14 -12.82 -11.05
N THR A 16 -7.25 -12.65 -10.07
CA THR A 16 -7.56 -11.95 -8.82
C THR A 16 -7.89 -10.48 -9.07
N THR A 17 -7.09 -9.79 -9.89
CA THR A 17 -7.29 -8.37 -10.22
C THR A 17 -8.63 -8.13 -10.89
N PHE A 18 -9.00 -8.93 -11.90
CA PHE A 18 -10.29 -8.80 -12.57
C PHE A 18 -11.47 -9.13 -11.64
N ALA A 19 -11.37 -10.19 -10.83
CA ALA A 19 -12.41 -10.51 -9.86
C ALA A 19 -12.61 -9.37 -8.84
N LEU A 20 -11.53 -8.71 -8.39
CA LEU A 20 -11.63 -7.56 -7.49
C LEU A 20 -12.30 -6.35 -8.15
N GLN A 21 -11.98 -6.07 -9.42
CA GLN A 21 -12.63 -5.01 -10.20
C GLN A 21 -14.14 -5.25 -10.35
N GLU A 22 -14.52 -6.47 -10.75
CA GLU A 22 -15.93 -6.87 -10.92
C GLU A 22 -16.72 -6.80 -9.60
N ASN A 23 -16.05 -6.98 -8.45
CA ASN A 23 -16.66 -6.94 -7.12
C ASN A 23 -16.58 -5.56 -6.42
N GLY A 24 -16.25 -4.50 -7.16
CA GLY A 24 -16.29 -3.13 -6.67
C GLY A 24 -15.19 -2.78 -5.66
N PHE A 25 -14.03 -3.44 -5.75
CA PHE A 25 -12.85 -3.02 -5.01
C PHE A 25 -12.15 -1.85 -5.72
N TYR A 26 -11.49 -1.01 -4.92
CA TYR A 26 -10.76 0.17 -5.36
C TYR A 26 -9.28 0.08 -4.94
N GLU A 27 -8.45 0.95 -5.50
CA GLU A 27 -6.99 1.01 -5.24
C GLU A 27 -6.30 -0.35 -5.44
N ILE A 28 -6.68 -1.07 -6.50
CA ILE A 28 -6.13 -2.39 -6.82
C ILE A 28 -4.72 -2.22 -7.36
N ASN A 29 -3.73 -2.63 -6.59
CA ASN A 29 -2.31 -2.52 -6.94
C ASN A 29 -1.63 -3.87 -6.74
N THR A 30 -0.86 -4.30 -7.74
CA THR A 30 -0.03 -5.51 -7.64
C THR A 30 1.44 -5.16 -7.63
N TYR A 31 2.19 -5.76 -6.71
CA TYR A 31 3.64 -5.65 -6.62
C TYR A 31 4.28 -7.03 -6.82
N GLU A 32 5.38 -7.06 -7.54
CA GLU A 32 6.24 -8.23 -7.63
C GLU A 32 7.29 -8.21 -6.50
N LEU A 33 7.44 -9.33 -5.80
CA LEU A 33 8.45 -9.48 -4.76
C LEU A 33 9.71 -10.14 -5.34
N ILE A 34 10.76 -9.33 -5.42
CA ILE A 34 12.10 -9.77 -5.83
C ILE A 34 12.92 -10.05 -4.57
N LYS A 35 13.04 -11.33 -4.19
CA LYS A 35 13.86 -11.73 -3.04
C LYS A 35 15.30 -11.97 -3.47
N ARG A 36 16.22 -11.09 -3.03
CA ARG A 36 17.66 -11.23 -3.26
C ARG A 36 18.41 -11.20 -1.93
N ARG A 37 19.21 -12.22 -1.64
CA ARG A 37 20.08 -12.18 -0.46
C ARG A 37 21.29 -11.31 -0.75
N ILE A 38 21.72 -10.54 0.26
CA ILE A 38 22.99 -9.84 0.26
C ILE A 38 24.00 -10.68 1.05
N GLN A 39 25.14 -10.99 0.44
CA GLN A 39 26.30 -11.53 1.15
C GLN A 39 27.02 -10.38 1.83
N VAL A 40 27.06 -10.42 3.16
CA VAL A 40 27.78 -9.44 3.98
C VAL A 40 29.01 -10.13 4.57
N LYS A 41 30.20 -9.65 4.22
CA LYS A 41 31.49 -10.09 4.75
C LYS A 41 32.27 -8.86 5.20
N LYS A 42 33.20 -9.04 6.16
CA LYS A 42 34.00 -7.96 6.74
C LYS A 42 34.69 -7.07 5.70
N ASN A 43 35.08 -7.65 4.56
CA ASN A 43 35.86 -6.97 3.51
C ASN A 43 35.09 -6.85 2.18
N ALA A 44 33.84 -7.31 2.09
CA ALA A 44 33.05 -7.27 0.87
C ALA A 44 31.56 -7.43 1.16
N THR A 45 30.74 -6.55 0.62
CA THR A 45 29.27 -6.67 0.68
C THR A 45 28.71 -6.59 -0.73
N HIS A 46 28.06 -7.66 -1.19
CA HIS A 46 27.49 -7.73 -2.54
C HIS A 46 26.26 -8.65 -2.57
N PRO A 47 25.37 -8.52 -3.56
CA PRO A 47 24.26 -9.44 -3.72
C PRO A 47 24.72 -10.87 -4.06
N GLU A 48 23.98 -11.89 -3.65
CA GLU A 48 24.23 -13.26 -4.12
C GLU A 48 24.19 -13.33 -5.65
N VAL A 49 25.13 -14.09 -6.22
CA VAL A 49 25.27 -14.29 -7.67
C VAL A 49 24.14 -15.17 -8.19
N ARG A 50 23.82 -16.25 -7.47
CA ARG A 50 22.72 -17.15 -7.81
C ARG A 50 21.45 -16.70 -7.09
N MET A 51 20.44 -16.36 -7.87
CA MET A 51 19.11 -16.01 -7.40
C MET A 51 18.13 -17.13 -7.76
N ILE A 52 17.18 -17.42 -6.87
CA ILE A 52 15.96 -18.14 -7.25
C ILE A 52 14.98 -17.05 -7.70
N GLY A 53 14.88 -16.82 -9.01
CA GLY A 53 14.03 -15.81 -9.62
C GLY A 53 12.53 -16.14 -9.61
N HIS A 54 12.08 -17.03 -8.72
CA HIS A 54 10.66 -17.28 -8.55
C HIS A 54 10.05 -16.09 -7.82
N THR A 55 9.27 -15.30 -8.54
CA THR A 55 8.62 -14.11 -8.02
C THR A 55 7.25 -14.44 -7.45
N GLY A 56 7.00 -13.97 -6.24
CA GLY A 56 5.67 -13.94 -5.66
C GLY A 56 5.06 -12.56 -5.89
N TYR A 57 3.78 -12.51 -6.19
CA TYR A 57 3.05 -11.27 -6.42
C TYR A 57 2.13 -10.98 -5.24
N MET A 58 2.02 -9.72 -4.85
CA MET A 58 1.08 -9.27 -3.84
C MET A 58 0.11 -8.26 -4.44
N THR A 59 -1.17 -8.60 -4.47
CA THR A 59 -2.25 -7.72 -4.92
C THR A 59 -2.99 -7.17 -3.71
N PHE A 60 -2.99 -5.85 -3.57
CA PHE A 60 -3.71 -5.10 -2.53
C PHE A 60 -4.96 -4.48 -3.12
N ALA A 61 -6.05 -4.47 -2.37
CA ALA A 61 -7.29 -3.83 -2.78
C ALA A 61 -8.13 -3.41 -1.57
N ARG A 62 -8.96 -2.37 -1.74
CA ARG A 62 -9.83 -1.85 -0.68
C ARG A 62 -11.30 -1.95 -1.07
N LYS A 63 -12.11 -2.54 -0.18
CA LYS A 63 -13.56 -2.54 -0.29
C LYS A 63 -14.13 -1.37 0.52
N ILE A 64 -14.83 -0.49 -0.15
CA ILE A 64 -15.42 0.71 0.42
C ILE A 64 -16.91 0.47 0.60
N ASN A 65 -17.38 0.45 1.85
CA ASN A 65 -18.79 0.22 2.17
C ASN A 65 -19.63 1.51 2.14
N ASP A 66 -18.99 2.68 2.29
CA ASP A 66 -19.66 3.97 2.33
C ASP A 66 -19.18 4.87 1.19
N VAL A 67 -19.89 4.80 0.07
CA VAL A 67 -19.60 5.60 -1.13
C VAL A 67 -19.94 7.08 -0.91
N ARG A 68 -20.79 7.40 0.09
CA ARG A 68 -21.35 8.74 0.35
C ARG A 68 -20.64 9.50 1.47
N ASN A 69 -19.68 8.89 2.18
CA ASN A 69 -18.98 9.55 3.27
C ASN A 69 -18.25 10.83 2.76
N PRO A 70 -18.60 12.04 3.25
CA PRO A 70 -17.99 13.28 2.80
C PRO A 70 -16.53 13.47 3.25
N HIS A 71 -16.04 12.66 4.21
CA HIS A 71 -14.67 12.70 4.74
C HIS A 71 -13.70 11.75 4.04
N ARG A 72 -14.06 11.26 2.84
CA ARG A 72 -13.40 10.19 2.06
C ARG A 72 -12.06 10.58 1.42
N GLU A 73 -11.20 11.29 2.14
CA GLU A 73 -9.87 11.74 1.69
C GLU A 73 -9.93 12.67 0.44
N LYS A 74 -10.31 13.93 0.65
CA LYS A 74 -9.63 15.00 -0.10
C LYS A 74 -8.33 15.26 0.65
N LYS A 75 -7.17 14.86 0.12
CA LYS A 75 -5.97 15.67 0.41
C LYS A 75 -6.37 17.10 0.05
N PRO A 76 -6.31 18.07 0.98
CA PRO A 76 -6.67 19.42 0.65
C PRO A 76 -5.78 19.81 -0.53
N LYS A 77 -6.40 20.20 -1.65
CA LYS A 77 -5.66 20.54 -2.87
C LYS A 77 -4.81 21.80 -2.68
N GLN A 78 -4.99 22.49 -1.57
CA GLN A 78 -4.30 23.71 -1.19
C GLN A 78 -3.75 23.52 0.22
N ASN A 79 -2.54 24.02 0.47
CA ASN A 79 -2.02 24.10 1.83
C ASN A 79 -2.96 25.04 2.62
N GLU A 80 -3.89 24.47 3.38
CA GLU A 80 -4.65 25.21 4.37
C GLU A 80 -3.72 25.51 5.54
N PHE A 81 -3.27 26.76 5.62
CA PHE A 81 -2.71 27.28 6.86
C PHE A 81 -3.87 27.51 7.82
N VAL A 82 -3.99 26.62 8.79
CA VAL A 82 -4.97 26.77 9.86
C VAL A 82 -4.39 27.78 10.86
N GLU A 83 -4.97 28.98 10.90
CA GLU A 83 -4.71 29.96 11.96
C GLU A 83 -5.18 29.35 13.30
N LEU A 84 -4.26 29.19 14.24
CA LEU A 84 -4.51 28.57 15.56
C LEU A 84 -5.27 29.50 16.53
N ASN A 85 -5.61 30.71 16.11
CA ASN A 85 -6.24 31.71 16.95
C ASN A 85 -7.67 31.29 17.34
N GLY A 86 -7.90 31.12 18.64
CA GLY A 86 -9.21 30.77 19.20
C GLY A 86 -9.57 29.28 19.18
N MET A 87 -8.64 28.40 18.80
CA MET A 87 -8.84 26.96 19.01
C MET A 87 -8.77 26.66 20.51
N PRO A 88 -9.67 25.82 21.06
CA PRO A 88 -9.58 25.37 22.43
C PRO A 88 -8.43 24.36 22.51
N LEU A 89 -7.21 24.86 22.55
CA LEU A 89 -6.04 24.05 22.89
C LEU A 89 -6.30 23.49 24.27
N ARG A 90 -6.21 22.17 24.38
CA ARG A 90 -6.33 21.44 25.63
C ARG A 90 -5.08 21.74 26.47
N GLY A 91 -5.09 22.90 27.12
CA GLY A 91 -4.04 23.43 27.96
C GLY A 91 -4.61 24.61 28.72
N GLY A 92 -5.31 24.30 29.81
CA GLY A 92 -5.83 25.31 30.72
C GLY A 92 -4.71 26.09 31.39
N ASP A 93 -5.01 27.36 31.61
CA ASP A 93 -4.64 28.20 32.75
C ASP A 93 -3.21 28.03 33.31
N VAL A 94 -2.34 28.96 32.89
CA VAL A 94 -1.38 29.64 33.79
C VAL A 94 -1.36 31.13 33.43
#